data_AF-A0A124IB04-F1
#
_entry.id   AF-A0A124IB04-F1
#
_cell.length_a   1.000
_cell.length_b   1.000
_cell.length_c   1.000
_cell.angle_alpha   90.00
_cell.angle_beta   90.00
_cell.angle_gamma   90.00
#
_symmetry.space_group_name_H-M   'P 1'
#
loop_
_entity.id
_entity.type
_entity.pdbx_description
1 polymer ?
#
loop_
_entity_poly.entity_id
_entity_poly.type
_entity_poly.pdbx_seq_one_letter_code
_entity_poly.pdbx_strand_id
1 'polypeptide(L)' 'MSRAIGAHFHVAHGLSNAMLFPAVTAFSVPAAESRYADCARAFGVAADGDGDALAAGRFVEALRDLCEDLDLQP' A
#
# COMPACT_ATOMS: atom_id res chain seq x y z
N MET A 1 8.57 -4.90 9.82
CA MET A 1 8.74 -6.22 9.19
C MET A 1 9.45 -6.06 7.83
N SER A 2 10.74 -5.72 7.84
CA SER A 2 11.56 -5.48 6.62
C SER A 2 12.95 -6.13 6.70
N ARG A 3 13.36 -6.55 7.90
CA ARG A 3 14.72 -7.05 8.15
C ARG A 3 15.01 -8.43 7.54
N ALA A 4 13.99 -9.24 7.22
CA ALA A 4 14.22 -10.60 6.72
C ALA A 4 14.45 -10.68 5.19
N ILE A 5 13.95 -9.72 4.40
CA ILE A 5 14.04 -9.77 2.93
C ILE A 5 15.30 -9.08 2.40
N GLY A 6 15.70 -7.95 3.01
CA GLY A 6 16.87 -7.18 2.57
C GLY A 6 18.22 -7.90 2.72
N ALA A 7 18.30 -8.95 3.55
CA ALA A 7 19.52 -9.71 3.77
C ALA A 7 19.79 -10.78 2.70
N HIS A 8 18.77 -11.18 1.91
CA HIS A 8 18.87 -12.32 1.00
C HIS A 8 18.92 -11.99 -0.49
N PHE A 9 18.46 -10.81 -0.93
CA PHE A 9 18.23 -10.56 -2.36
C PHE A 9 18.98 -9.37 -2.98
N HIS A 10 19.87 -8.69 -2.24
CA HIS A 10 20.61 -7.51 -2.76
C HIS A 10 19.71 -6.44 -3.40
N VAL A 11 18.47 -6.37 -2.93
CA VAL A 11 17.49 -5.37 -3.34
C VAL A 11 17.66 -4.15 -2.44
N ALA A 12 17.74 -2.95 -3.01
CA ALA A 12 17.87 -1.71 -2.24
C ALA A 12 16.74 -1.59 -1.19
N HIS A 13 17.07 -1.15 0.03
CA HIS A 13 16.16 -1.19 1.19
C HIS A 13 14.78 -0.55 0.96
N GLY A 14 14.69 0.46 0.08
CA GLY A 14 13.41 1.08 -0.32
C GLY A 14 12.51 0.17 -1.16
N LEU A 15 13.10 -0.69 -1.99
CA LEU A 15 12.37 -1.56 -2.92
C LEU A 15 11.60 -2.67 -2.15
N SER A 16 12.22 -3.31 -1.16
CA SER A 16 11.56 -4.37 -0.38
C SER A 16 10.42 -3.83 0.48
N ASN A 17 10.53 -2.58 0.96
CA ASN A 17 9.44 -1.93 1.67
C ASN A 17 8.30 -1.57 0.72
N ALA A 18 8.60 -1.09 -0.48
CA ALA A 18 7.61 -0.79 -1.50
C ALA A 18 6.80 -2.04 -1.90
N MET A 19 7.47 -3.16 -2.19
CA MET A 19 6.80 -4.42 -2.58
C MET A 19 5.88 -5.00 -1.49
N LEU A 20 6.23 -4.84 -0.20
CA LEU A 20 5.39 -5.33 0.91
C LEU A 20 4.27 -4.36 1.29
N PHE A 21 4.36 -3.10 0.88
CA PHE A 21 3.46 -2.06 1.35
C PHE A 21 1.99 -2.30 0.98
N PRO A 22 1.62 -2.77 -0.24
CA PRO A 22 0.23 -3.10 -0.55
C PRO A 22 -0.32 -4.23 0.32
N ALA A 23 0.48 -5.28 0.53
CA ALA A 23 0.06 -6.46 1.31
C ALA A 23 -0.13 -6.13 2.80
N VAL A 24 0.80 -5.37 3.40
CA VAL A 24 0.69 -4.94 4.80
C VAL A 24 -0.47 -3.97 4.99
N THR A 25 -0.68 -3.06 4.03
CA THR A 25 -1.82 -2.13 4.04
C THR A 25 -3.13 -2.92 4.00
N ALA A 26 -3.31 -3.83 3.05
CA ALA A 26 -4.52 -4.66 2.93
C ALA A 26 -4.82 -5.46 4.20
N PHE A 27 -3.79 -6.04 4.82
CA PHE A 27 -3.93 -6.75 6.11
C PHE A 27 -4.36 -5.81 7.24
N SER A 28 -3.91 -4.56 7.23
CA SER A 28 -4.12 -3.59 8.32
C SER A 28 -5.43 -2.80 8.19
N VAL A 29 -6.06 -2.77 7.01
CA VAL A 29 -7.30 -2.00 6.76
C VAL A 29 -8.40 -2.27 7.79
N PRO A 30 -8.74 -3.54 8.16
CA PRO A 30 -9.82 -3.78 9.13
C PRO A 30 -9.59 -3.16 10.51
N ALA A 31 -8.33 -2.90 10.88
CA ALA A 31 -7.97 -2.31 12.18
C ALA A 31 -7.94 -0.77 12.15
N ALA A 32 -7.92 -0.14 10.97
CA ALA A 32 -7.71 1.29 10.82
C ALA A 32 -8.33 1.88 9.54
N GLU A 33 -9.55 1.43 9.19
CA GLU A 33 -10.20 1.73 7.91
C GLU A 33 -10.28 3.24 7.61
N SER A 34 -10.76 4.04 8.55
CA SER A 34 -10.89 5.50 8.37
C SER A 34 -9.56 6.19 8.10
N ARG A 35 -8.48 5.74 8.74
CA ARG A 35 -7.13 6.28 8.51
C ARG A 35 -6.62 5.96 7.11
N TYR A 36 -6.91 4.75 6.62
CA TYR A 36 -6.55 4.38 5.25
C TYR A 36 -7.44 5.06 4.21
N ALA A 37 -8.70 5.35 4.54
CA ALA A 37 -9.57 6.19 3.73
C ALA A 37 -9.03 7.63 3.62
N ASP A 38 -8.54 8.21 4.72
CA ASP A 38 -7.87 9.52 4.69
C ASP A 38 -6.61 9.50 3.83
N CYS A 39 -5.80 8.42 3.92
CA CYS A 39 -4.68 8.21 3.01
C CYS A 39 -5.14 8.15 1.55
N ALA A 40 -6.22 7.44 1.25
CA ALA A 40 -6.77 7.34 -0.10
C ALA A 40 -7.16 8.70 -0.69
N ARG A 41 -7.82 9.54 0.12
CA ARG A 41 -8.23 10.91 -0.25
C ARG A 41 -7.02 11.80 -0.47
N ALA A 42 -6.06 11.77 0.46
CA ALA A 42 -4.81 12.53 0.34
C ALA A 42 -3.96 12.09 -0.86
N PHE A 43 -4.00 10.80 -1.22
CA PHE A 43 -3.34 10.24 -2.39
C PHE A 43 -4.10 10.54 -3.70
N GLY A 44 -5.34 11.03 -3.63
CA GLY A 44 -6.15 11.41 -4.79
C GLY A 44 -6.88 10.25 -5.47
N VAL A 45 -6.98 9.08 -4.83
CA VAL A 45 -7.66 7.88 -5.37
C VAL A 45 -9.04 7.65 -4.78
N ALA A 46 -9.49 8.53 -3.88
CA ALA A 46 -10.84 8.55 -3.34
C ALA A 46 -11.34 9.99 -3.22
N ALA A 47 -12.65 10.19 -3.40
CA ALA A 47 -13.32 11.46 -3.16
C ALA A 47 -13.72 11.62 -1.68
N ASP A 48 -13.97 12.84 -1.25
CA ASP A 48 -14.42 13.12 0.13
C ASP A 48 -15.76 12.45 0.47
N GLY A 49 -16.61 12.23 -0.54
CA GLY A 49 -17.90 11.56 -0.37
C GLY A 49 -17.84 10.03 -0.44
N ASP A 50 -16.69 9.44 -0.78
CA ASP A 50 -16.55 7.98 -0.79
C ASP A 50 -16.53 7.44 0.65
N GLY A 51 -17.27 6.35 0.87
CA GLY A 51 -17.26 5.64 2.14
C GLY A 51 -15.89 5.02 2.45
N ASP A 52 -15.54 4.94 3.73
CA ASP A 52 -14.19 4.57 4.17
C ASP A 52 -13.74 3.20 3.64
N ALA A 53 -14.62 2.19 3.65
CA ALA A 53 -14.33 0.87 3.09
C ALA A 53 -13.95 0.91 1.59
N LEU A 54 -14.67 1.72 0.79
CA LEU A 54 -14.37 1.89 -0.64
C LEU A 54 -13.04 2.63 -0.83
N ALA A 55 -12.84 3.71 -0.08
CA ALA A 55 -11.64 4.53 -0.15
C ALA A 55 -10.38 3.73 0.25
N ALA A 56 -10.43 2.98 1.36
CA ALA A 56 -9.35 2.12 1.81
C ALA A 56 -9.04 1.00 0.80
N GLY A 57 -10.07 0.42 0.17
CA GLY A 57 -9.90 -0.56 -0.91
C GLY A 57 -9.18 0.03 -2.13
N ARG A 58 -9.62 1.22 -2.58
CA ARG A 58 -8.96 1.93 -3.70
C ARG A 58 -7.51 2.28 -3.39
N PHE A 59 -7.20 2.60 -2.14
CA PHE A 59 -5.83 2.86 -1.73
C PHE A 59 -4.95 1.61 -1.86
N VAL A 60 -5.44 0.43 -1.45
CA VAL A 60 -4.69 -0.83 -1.63
C VAL A 60 -4.40 -1.11 -3.09
N GLU A 61 -5.39 -0.95 -3.98
CA GLU A 61 -5.18 -1.18 -5.41
C GLU A 61 -4.21 -0.16 -6.02
N ALA A 62 -4.34 1.13 -5.67
CA ALA A 62 -3.41 2.15 -6.14
C ALA A 62 -1.95 1.88 -5.73
N LEU A 63 -1.73 1.28 -4.55
CA LEU A 63 -0.39 0.86 -4.13
C LEU A 63 0.12 -0.34 -4.93
N ARG A 64 -0.75 -1.26 -5.37
CA ARG A 64 -0.36 -2.37 -6.25
C ARG A 64 0.00 -1.85 -7.64
N ASP A 65 -0.84 -0.99 -8.20
CA ASP A 65 -0.61 -0.36 -9.50
C ASP A 65 0.71 0.41 -9.49
N LEU A 66 0.98 1.17 -8.41
CA LEU A 66 2.25 1.87 -8.25
C LEU A 66 3.46 0.92 -8.17
N CYS A 67 3.31 -0.26 -7.57
CA CYS A 67 4.38 -1.25 -7.58
C CYS A 67 4.61 -1.81 -8.99
N GLU A 68 3.54 -2.05 -9.75
CA GLU A 68 3.62 -2.53 -11.14
C GLU A 68 4.26 -1.48 -12.06
N ASP A 69 3.84 -0.22 -11.97
CA ASP A 69 4.40 0.90 -12.74
C ASP A 69 5.90 1.11 -12.52
N LEU A 70 6.40 0.68 -11.37
CA LEU A 70 7.81 0.79 -10.97
C LEU A 70 8.59 -0.52 -11.20
N ASP A 71 8.00 -1.50 -11.92
CA ASP A 71 8.55 -2.83 -12.17
C ASP A 71 8.93 -3.58 -10.87
N LEU A 72 8.20 -3.30 -9.78
CA LEU A 72 8.41 -3.90 -8.46
C LEU A 72 7.55 -5.15 -8.32
N GLN A 73 7.98 -6.24 -8.95
CA GLN A 73 7.35 -7.55 -8.79
C GLN A 73 8.04 -8.35 -7.67
N PRO A 74 7.28 -9.05 -6.81
CA PRO A 74 7.84 -9.95 -5.80
C PRO A 74 8.54 -11.17 -6.41
#